data_AF-A0AAD1F412-F1
#
_entry.id   AF-A0AAD1F412-F1
#
_cell.length_a   1.000
_cell.length_b   1.000
_cell.length_c   1.000
_cell.angle_alpha   90.00
_cell.angle_beta   90.00
_cell.angle_gamma   90.00
#
_symmetry.space_group_name_H-M   'P 1'
#
loop_
_entity.id
_entity.type
_entity.pdbx_description
1 polymer ?
#
loop_
_entity_poly.entity_id
_entity_poly.type
_entity_poly.pdbx_seq_one_letter_code
_entity_poly.pdbx_strand_id
1 'polypeptide(L)'
;MFSPADQTHFSLDIQGIQHDFQVLAFQGTEAISQPFRFDLQLVSERPFIDLEPLLHQPAFLAFDPQGHGIHGLIQRIAQGDSYQFQIQQSCPGAYGYSR
;
A
#
# COMPACT_ATOMS: atom_id res chain seq x y z
N MET A 1 -0.97 13.18 -22.80
CA MET A 1 0.11 13.90 -22.10
C MET A 1 -0.54 14.58 -20.90
N PHE A 2 -0.29 14.09 -19.68
CA PHE A 2 -0.94 14.54 -18.46
C PHE A 2 -0.26 15.79 -17.89
N SER A 3 -1.03 16.71 -17.30
CA SER A 3 -0.51 17.96 -16.76
C SER A 3 0.32 17.69 -15.49
N PRO A 4 1.31 18.53 -15.13
CA PRO A 4 2.03 18.40 -13.85
C PRO A 4 1.11 18.47 -12.61
N ALA A 5 -0.06 19.10 -12.75
CA ALA A 5 -1.10 19.17 -11.71
C ALA A 5 -1.89 17.86 -11.55
N ASP A 6 -1.80 16.94 -12.51
CA ASP A 6 -2.43 15.62 -12.48
C ASP A 6 -1.46 14.53 -11.96
N GLN A 7 -0.28 14.93 -11.47
CA GLN A 7 0.63 14.00 -10.81
C GLN A 7 -0.04 13.53 -9.52
N THR A 8 -0.39 12.25 -9.46
CA THR A 8 -0.84 11.61 -8.23
C THR A 8 0.24 11.82 -7.19
N HIS A 9 0.01 12.70 -6.21
CA HIS A 9 0.93 12.94 -5.10
C HIS A 9 1.21 11.66 -4.30
N PHE A 10 0.38 10.64 -4.51
CA PHE A 10 0.46 9.33 -3.90
C PHE A 10 1.10 8.32 -4.85
N SER A 11 2.04 7.53 -4.33
CA SER A 11 2.63 6.41 -5.06
C SER A 11 2.66 5.16 -4.19
N LEU A 12 2.64 4.01 -4.86
CA LEU A 12 2.83 2.71 -4.23
C LEU A 12 4.11 2.11 -4.79
N ASP A 13 4.96 1.58 -3.92
CA ASP A 13 6.08 0.72 -4.29
C ASP A 13 5.85 -0.65 -3.64
N ILE A 14 6.01 -1.73 -4.41
CA ILE A 14 5.90 -3.10 -3.92
C ILE A 14 7.24 -3.78 -4.12
N GLN A 15 7.85 -4.20 -3.02
CA GLN A 15 9.21 -4.71 -3.02
C GLN A 15 9.34 -5.91 -3.95
N GLY A 16 10.27 -5.81 -4.91
CA GLY A 16 10.60 -6.89 -5.83
C GLY A 16 9.58 -7.10 -6.96
N ILE A 17 8.58 -6.21 -7.11
CA ILE A 17 7.55 -6.34 -8.14
C ILE A 17 7.47 -5.07 -8.98
N GLN A 18 7.64 -5.24 -10.29
CA GLN A 18 7.42 -4.16 -11.24
C GLN A 18 5.93 -4.04 -11.55
N HIS A 19 5.37 -2.86 -11.30
CA HIS A 19 3.97 -2.58 -11.56
C HIS A 19 3.72 -1.18 -12.10
N ASP A 20 2.55 -1.02 -12.72
CA ASP A 20 2.00 0.22 -13.26
C ASP A 20 0.82 0.75 -12.42
N PHE A 21 0.63 0.20 -11.21
CA PHE A 21 -0.43 0.66 -10.32
C PHE A 21 -0.33 2.15 -10.01
N GLN A 22 -1.45 2.85 -10.18
CA GLN A 22 -1.63 4.23 -9.73
C GLN A 22 -2.64 4.26 -8.57
N VAL A 23 -2.34 5.04 -7.55
CA VAL A 23 -3.20 5.18 -6.36
C VAL A 23 -4.30 6.21 -6.67
N LEU A 24 -5.55 5.77 -6.74
CA LEU A 24 -6.70 6.65 -6.90
C LEU A 24 -7.15 7.25 -5.56
N ALA A 25 -7.23 6.41 -4.53
CA ALA A 25 -7.66 6.81 -3.20
C ALA A 25 -7.09 5.85 -2.16
N PHE A 26 -7.07 6.28 -0.90
CA PHE A 26 -6.77 5.40 0.21
C PHE A 26 -7.51 5.86 1.47
N GLN A 27 -7.77 4.91 2.37
CA GLN A 27 -8.33 5.16 3.69
C GLN A 27 -7.48 4.44 4.74
N GLY A 28 -6.92 5.21 5.66
CA GLY A 28 -6.21 4.68 6.84
C GLY A 28 -7.14 4.54 8.04
N THR A 29 -6.96 3.48 8.81
CA THR A 29 -7.48 3.33 10.17
C THR A 29 -6.30 3.01 11.08
N GLU A 30 -6.08 3.87 12.08
CA GLU A 30 -5.02 3.72 13.07
C GLU A 30 -5.58 3.98 14.47
N ALA A 31 -5.16 3.15 15.42
CA ALA A 31 -5.49 3.30 16.83
C ALA A 31 -4.29 2.88 17.68
N ILE A 32 -4.12 3.51 18.85
CA ILE A 32 -3.02 3.20 19.77
C ILE A 32 -3.10 1.71 20.16
N SER A 33 -1.96 1.02 20.06
CA SER A 33 -1.81 -0.40 20.39
C SER A 33 -2.64 -1.35 19.52
N GLN A 34 -3.05 -0.92 18.32
CA GLN A 34 -3.67 -1.79 17.32
C GLN A 34 -2.85 -1.73 16.03
N PRO A 35 -2.80 -2.81 15.24
CA PRO A 35 -2.23 -2.74 13.90
C PRO A 35 -2.98 -1.70 13.08
N PHE A 36 -2.26 -0.80 12.41
CA PHE A 36 -2.90 0.06 11.42
C PHE A 36 -3.40 -0.79 10.24
N ARG A 37 -4.37 -0.23 9.51
CA ARG A 37 -4.87 -0.78 8.25
C ARG A 37 -5.06 0.34 7.24
N PHE A 38 -4.49 0.19 6.05
CA PHE A 38 -4.77 1.08 4.93
C PHE A 38 -5.45 0.29 3.83
N ASP A 39 -6.65 0.75 3.42
CA ASP A 39 -7.35 0.30 2.23
C ASP A 39 -7.01 1.23 1.07
N LEU A 40 -6.37 0.72 0.02
CA LEU A 40 -6.05 1.52 -1.17
C LEU A 40 -7.01 1.16 -2.30
N GLN A 41 -7.34 2.12 -3.15
CA GLN A 41 -7.98 1.90 -4.46
C GLN A 41 -6.94 2.17 -5.53
N LEU A 42 -6.60 1.15 -6.32
CA LEU A 42 -5.64 1.29 -7.42
C LEU A 42 -6.32 1.16 -8.79
N VAL A 43 -5.65 1.68 -9.81
CA VAL A 43 -5.90 1.40 -11.23
C VAL A 43 -4.62 0.97 -11.92
N SER A 44 -4.75 0.22 -13.00
CA SER A 44 -3.65 -0.25 -13.85
C SER A 44 -4.13 -0.26 -15.30
N GLU A 45 -3.21 -0.08 -16.24
CA GLU A 45 -3.49 -0.20 -17.68
C GLU A 45 -3.51 -1.68 -18.10
N ARG A 46 -2.96 -2.59 -17.28
CA ARG A 46 -2.92 -4.03 -17.54
C ARG A 46 -4.24 -4.68 -17.14
N PRO A 47 -5.00 -5.28 -18.08
CA PRO A 47 -6.33 -5.84 -17.80
C PRO A 47 -6.28 -7.12 -16.97
N PHE A 48 -5.15 -7.84 -16.98
CA PHE A 48 -4.95 -9.05 -16.20
C PHE A 48 -3.65 -8.94 -15.41
N ILE A 49 -3.77 -9.03 -14.09
CA ILE A 49 -2.64 -8.95 -13.16
C ILE A 49 -2.70 -10.19 -12.28
N ASP A 50 -1.59 -10.90 -12.19
CA ASP A 50 -1.46 -11.99 -11.24
C ASP A 50 -1.39 -11.42 -9.82
N LEU A 51 -2.40 -11.74 -9.01
CA LEU A 51 -2.57 -11.17 -7.68
C LEU A 51 -1.83 -11.95 -6.60
N GLU A 52 -1.58 -13.24 -6.82
CA GLU A 52 -0.92 -14.10 -5.81
C GLU A 52 0.49 -13.61 -5.46
N PRO A 53 1.35 -13.20 -6.42
CA PRO A 53 2.69 -12.72 -6.12
C PRO A 53 2.72 -11.43 -5.28
N LEU A 54 1.62 -10.66 -5.29
CA LEU A 54 1.49 -9.39 -4.57
C LEU A 54 1.19 -9.61 -3.09
N LEU A 55 0.63 -10.78 -2.72
CA LEU A 55 0.33 -11.10 -1.32
C LEU A 55 1.61 -11.27 -0.50
N HIS A 56 1.54 -10.79 0.74
CA HIS A 56 2.61 -10.82 1.74
C HIS A 56 3.88 -10.06 1.35
N GLN A 57 3.83 -9.26 0.30
CA GLN A 57 4.95 -8.43 -0.09
C GLN A 57 5.01 -7.15 0.74
N PRO A 58 6.22 -6.70 1.12
CA PRO A 58 6.43 -5.37 1.64
C PRO A 58 6.03 -4.33 0.59
N ALA A 59 5.26 -3.34 1.02
CA ALA A 59 4.84 -2.23 0.20
C ALA A 59 5.02 -0.91 0.96
N PHE A 60 5.29 0.14 0.20
CA PHE A 60 5.41 1.51 0.68
C PHE A 60 4.39 2.40 -0.04
N LEU A 61 3.47 2.98 0.72
CA LEU A 61 2.54 4.00 0.24
C LEU A 61 3.13 5.38 0.57
N ALA A 62 3.62 6.09 -0.44
CA ALA A 62 4.04 7.47 -0.30
C ALA A 62 2.82 8.40 -0.37
N PHE A 63 2.76 9.39 0.52
CA PHE A 63 1.74 10.43 0.56
C PHE A 63 2.14 11.68 -0.22
N ASP A 64 3.45 11.88 -0.42
CA ASP A 64 3.99 13.01 -1.16
C ASP A 64 5.33 12.67 -1.85
N PRO A 65 5.80 13.54 -2.76
CA PRO A 65 7.10 13.38 -3.42
C PRO A 65 8.32 13.52 -2.51
N GLN A 66 8.16 13.98 -1.26
CA GLN A 66 9.25 14.12 -0.29
C GLN A 66 9.57 12.80 0.41
N GLY A 67 8.77 11.75 0.15
CA GLY A 67 8.98 10.41 0.68
C GLY A 67 8.34 10.19 2.04
N HIS A 68 7.41 11.06 2.47
CA HIS A 68 6.57 10.73 3.63
C HIS A 68 5.58 9.66 3.22
N GLY A 69 5.42 8.63 4.04
CA GLY A 69 4.57 7.50 3.70
C GLY A 69 4.54 6.44 4.77
N ILE A 70 3.95 5.30 4.45
CA ILE A 70 3.78 4.17 5.35
C ILE A 70 4.26 2.88 4.68
N HIS A 71 5.08 2.14 5.41
CA HIS A 71 5.47 0.78 5.06
C HIS A 71 4.53 -0.23 5.71
N GLY A 72 4.23 -1.30 5.01
CA GLY A 72 3.73 -2.52 5.64
C GLY A 72 3.62 -3.67 4.66
N LEU A 73 2.83 -4.69 5.00
CA LEU A 73 2.69 -5.90 4.21
C LEU A 73 1.32 -5.97 3.55
N ILE A 74 1.27 -6.36 2.28
CA ILE A 74 0.03 -6.62 1.57
C ILE A 74 -0.62 -7.88 2.15
N GLN A 75 -1.72 -7.72 2.88
CA GLN A 75 -2.46 -8.83 3.51
C GLN A 75 -3.60 -9.34 2.64
N ARG A 76 -4.20 -8.44 1.85
CA ARG A 76 -5.32 -8.76 0.98
C ARG A 76 -5.20 -7.96 -0.30
N ILE A 77 -5.57 -8.61 -1.39
CA ILE A 77 -5.73 -8.00 -2.71
C ILE A 77 -6.97 -8.58 -3.37
N ALA A 78 -7.71 -7.74 -4.09
CA ALA A 78 -8.84 -8.16 -4.91
C ALA A 78 -8.91 -7.30 -6.16
N GLN A 79 -9.26 -7.90 -7.30
CA GLN A 79 -9.51 -7.20 -8.56
C GLN A 79 -11.03 -7.13 -8.79
N GLY A 80 -11.54 -5.92 -9.00
CA GLY A 80 -12.92 -5.60 -9.35
C GLY A 80 -12.94 -4.31 -10.15
N ASP A 81 -13.92 -3.42 -9.95
CA ASP A 81 -13.89 -2.07 -10.54
C ASP A 81 -12.81 -1.14 -9.92
N SER A 82 -12.20 -1.57 -8.81
CA SER A 82 -11.02 -0.96 -8.16
C SER A 82 -10.24 -2.03 -7.39
N TYR A 83 -8.91 -1.93 -7.31
CA TYR A 83 -8.11 -2.87 -6.51
C TYR A 83 -8.09 -2.46 -5.03
N GLN A 84 -8.41 -3.36 -4.11
CA GLN A 84 -8.27 -3.12 -2.66
C GLN A 84 -7.03 -3.78 -2.07
N PHE A 85 -6.10 -2.97 -1.57
CA PHE A 85 -4.91 -3.45 -0.84
C PHE A 85 -5.07 -3.18 0.64
N GLN A 86 -4.71 -4.15 1.47
CA GLN A 86 -4.57 -3.95 2.92
C GLN A 86 -3.11 -4.00 3.32
N ILE A 87 -2.58 -2.86 3.76
CA ILE A 87 -1.24 -2.78 4.35
C ILE A 87 -1.36 -2.90 5.87
N GLN A 88 -0.63 -3.84 6.48
CA GLN A 88 -0.55 -4.00 7.94
C GLN A 88 0.90 -3.95 8.44
N GLN A 89 1.11 -3.32 9.59
CA GLN A 89 2.40 -3.20 10.26
C GLN A 89 2.89 -4.58 10.75
N SER A 90 4.13 -4.94 10.40
CA SER A 90 4.85 -6.06 11.00
C SER A 90 5.47 -5.58 12.30
N CYS A 91 4.87 -5.90 13.46
CA CYS A 91 5.48 -5.65 14.76
C CYS A 91 6.46 -6.79 15.09
N PRO A 92 7.78 -6.57 15.21
CA PRO A 92 8.66 -7.54 15.83
C PRO A 92 8.55 -7.39 17.36
N GLY A 93 7.92 -8.37 18.01
CA GLY A 93 8.13 -8.67 19.43
C GLY A 93 8.03 -7.51 20.42
N ALA A 94 6.83 -7.00 20.66
CA ALA A 94 6.54 -6.38 21.95
C ALA A 94 6.40 -7.52 22.98
N TYR A 95 7.37 -7.69 23.89
CA TYR A 95 7.23 -8.07 25.30
C TYR A 95 8.58 -8.54 25.85
N GLY A 96 9.30 -7.62 26.49
CA GLY A 96 10.55 -7.89 27.20
C GLY A 96 10.89 -6.74 28.12
N TYR A 97 10.09 -6.55 29.18
CA TYR A 97 10.40 -5.61 30.26
C TYR A 97 11.39 -6.29 31.21
N SER A 98 12.69 -6.05 31.03
CA SER A 98 13.72 -6.46 31.97
C SER A 98 13.68 -5.52 33.19
N ARG A 99 13.44 -6.09 34.37
CA ARG A 99 13.67 -5.43 35.66
C ARG A 99 15.16 -5.22 35.91
#